data_AF-A0AA35WDK7-F1
#
_entry.id   AF-A0AA35WDK7-F1
#
_cell.length_a   1.000
_cell.length_b   1.000
_cell.length_c   1.000
_cell.angle_alpha   90.00
_cell.angle_beta   90.00
_cell.angle_gamma   90.00
#
_symmetry.space_group_name_H-M   'P 1'
#
loop_
_entity.id
_entity.type
_entity.pdbx_description
1 polymer ?
#
loop_
_entity_poly.entity_id
_entity_poly.type
_entity_poly.pdbx_seq_one_letter_code
_entity_poly.pdbx_strand_id
1 'polypeptide(L)' 'MKSNVKALRLREMTSLEPQKRVRWPVSVRVDGCSMYIADYGSDRVQVYQKEAYPLEPHEISEVQRSPTLYTQF' A
#
# COMPACT_ATOMS: atom_id res chain seq x y z
N MET A 1 13.66 5.62 6.86
CA MET A 1 13.64 5.97 5.41
C MET A 1 12.34 6.72 5.15
N LYS A 2 12.37 7.99 4.71
CA LYS A 2 11.13 8.75 4.42
C LYS A 2 10.64 8.36 3.02
N SER A 3 9.42 7.85 2.95
CA SER A 3 8.73 7.47 1.71
C SER A 3 8.49 8.70 0.82
N ASN A 4 8.38 8.52 -0.49
CA ASN A 4 8.05 9.62 -1.41
C ASN A 4 6.63 10.16 -1.15
N VAL A 5 6.52 11.41 -0.71
CA VAL A 5 5.26 12.08 -0.33
C VAL A 5 4.21 12.14 -1.46
N LYS A 6 4.64 12.19 -2.73
CA LYS A 6 3.72 12.13 -3.88
C LYS A 6 3.16 10.73 -4.09
N ALA A 7 3.99 9.70 -3.93
CA ALA A 7 3.55 8.31 -4.01
C ALA A 7 2.57 7.97 -2.87
N LEU A 8 2.79 8.53 -1.68
CA LEU A 8 1.84 8.42 -0.57
C LEU A 8 0.48 9.06 -0.93
N ARG A 9 0.46 10.25 -1.55
CA ARG A 9 -0.80 10.89 -1.98
C ARG A 9 -1.55 10.06 -3.01
N LEU A 10 -0.86 9.56 -4.03
CA LEU A 10 -1.51 8.71 -5.04
C LEU A 10 -2.10 7.44 -4.42
N ARG A 11 -1.42 6.85 -3.44
CA ARG A 11 -1.92 5.69 -2.69
C ARG A 11 -3.12 6.01 -1.81
N GLU A 12 -3.12 7.17 -1.15
CA GLU A 12 -4.23 7.62 -0.31
C GLU A 12 -5.48 7.96 -1.13
N MET A 13 -5.29 8.56 -2.32
CA MET A 13 -6.39 8.87 -3.25
C MET A 13 -6.93 7.65 -4.01
N THR A 14 -6.25 6.50 -3.96
CA THR A 14 -6.62 5.29 -4.72
C THR A 14 -7.16 4.22 -3.79
N SER A 15 -8.22 3.52 -4.21
CA SER A 15 -8.66 2.32 -3.49
C SER A 15 -7.58 1.23 -3.58
N LEU A 16 -7.00 0.89 -2.43
CA LEU A 16 -6.05 -0.22 -2.30
C LEU A 16 -6.72 -1.57 -2.05
N GLU A 17 -8.05 -1.60 -1.92
CA GLU A 17 -8.81 -2.81 -1.62
C GLU A 17 -8.61 -3.93 -2.65
N PRO A 18 -8.57 -3.67 -3.97
CA PRO A 18 -8.30 -4.72 -4.94
C PRO A 18 -6.94 -5.39 -4.74
N GLN A 19 -5.89 -4.63 -4.43
CA GLN A 19 -4.54 -5.15 -4.21
C GLN A 19 -4.43 -5.93 -2.90
N LYS A 20 -5.26 -5.61 -1.90
CA LYS A 20 -5.30 -6.33 -0.62
C LYS A 20 -5.98 -7.69 -0.70
N ARG A 21 -6.85 -7.93 -1.69
CA ARG A 21 -7.59 -9.19 -1.84
C ARG A 21 -6.66 -10.34 -2.17
N VAL A 22 -6.80 -11.43 -1.44
CA VAL A 22 -6.09 -12.68 -1.70
C VAL A 22 -6.78 -13.43 -2.84
N ARG A 23 -6.02 -13.94 -3.81
CA ARG A 23 -6.60 -14.63 -4.97
C ARG A 23 -6.58 -16.15 -4.82
N TRP A 24 -5.45 -16.73 -4.44
CA TRP A 24 -5.30 -18.15 -4.16
C TRP A 24 -4.23 -18.34 -3.08
N PRO A 25 -4.58 -18.19 -1.79
CA PRO A 25 -3.64 -18.42 -0.71
C PRO A 25 -3.31 -19.90 -0.59
N VAL A 26 -2.02 -20.22 -0.53
CA VAL A 26 -1.54 -21.60 -0.36
C VAL A 26 -0.96 -21.87 1.02
N SER A 27 -0.51 -20.82 1.73
CA SER A 27 -0.03 -20.97 3.10
C SER A 27 -0.11 -19.67 3.88
N VAL A 28 -0.20 -19.82 5.20
CA VAL A 28 -0.11 -18.72 6.18
C VAL A 28 0.95 -19.07 7.22
N ARG A 29 1.77 -18.09 7.59
CA ARG A 29 2.74 -18.18 8.68
C ARG A 29 2.62 -16.95 9.57
N VAL A 30 2.78 -17.14 10.87
CA VAL A 30 2.76 -16.06 11.85
C VAL A 30 4.10 -16.08 12.56
N ASP A 31 4.71 -14.91 12.68
CA ASP A 31 5.93 -14.69 13.43
C ASP A 31 5.80 -13.38 14.22
N GLY A 32 5.76 -13.48 15.54
CA GLY A 32 5.45 -12.37 16.43
C GLY A 32 4.10 -11.70 16.08
N CYS A 33 4.14 -10.41 15.76
CA CYS A 33 2.97 -9.61 15.38
C CYS A 33 2.72 -9.57 13.86
N SER A 34 3.49 -10.30 13.07
CA SER A 34 3.42 -10.31 11.62
C SER A 34 2.79 -11.59 11.10
N MET A 35 1.87 -11.46 10.15
CA MET A 35 1.27 -12.58 9.43
C MET A 35 1.66 -12.53 7.96
N TYR A 36 2.20 -13.63 7.44
CA TYR A 36 2.66 -13.79 6.08
C TYR A 36 1.71 -14.73 5.35
N ILE A 37 1.19 -14.29 4.21
CA ILE A 37 0.31 -15.08 3.34
C ILE A 37 1.02 -15.28 2.00
N ALA A 38 1.30 -16.52 1.63
CA ALA A 38 1.75 -16.86 0.28
C ALA A 38 0.51 -16.93 -0.63
N ASP A 39 0.29 -15.89 -1.44
CA ASP A 39 -0.83 -15.79 -2.38
C ASP A 39 -0.37 -16.18 -3.78
N TYR A 40 -0.49 -17.48 -4.09
CA TYR A 40 -0.03 -18.06 -5.36
C TYR A 40 -0.77 -17.46 -6.56
N GLY A 41 -2.07 -17.17 -6.40
CA GLY A 41 -2.87 -16.55 -7.46
C GLY A 41 -2.41 -15.13 -7.82
N SER A 42 -1.51 -14.55 -7.02
CA SER A 42 -0.92 -13.25 -7.25
C SER A 42 0.60 -13.20 -7.33
N ASP A 43 1.28 -14.35 -7.33
CA ASP A 43 2.74 -14.42 -7.34
C ASP A 43 3.39 -13.51 -6.27
N ARG A 44 2.77 -13.40 -5.08
CA ARG A 44 3.22 -12.50 -4.02
C ARG A 44 3.19 -13.15 -2.64
N VAL A 45 4.01 -12.61 -1.75
CA VAL A 45 3.86 -12.78 -0.30
C VAL A 45 3.27 -11.50 0.26
N GLN A 46 2.12 -11.60 0.92
CA GLN A 46 1.47 -10.48 1.57
C GLN A 46 1.78 -10.50 3.06
N VAL A 47 2.39 -9.42 3.54
CA VAL A 47 2.72 -9.25 4.95
C VAL A 47 1.66 -8.35 5.59
N TYR A 48 0.96 -8.90 6.58
CA TYR A 48 0.03 -8.18 7.42
C TYR A 48 0.71 -7.85 8.74
N GLN A 49 0.94 -6.55 8.94
CA GLN A 49 1.30 -5.94 10.20
C GLN A 49 0.21 -4.89 10.46
N LYS A 50 -0.44 -4.93 11.63
CA LYS A 50 -1.53 -3.98 11.96
C LYS A 50 -0.96 -2.60 12.35
N GLU A 51 -0.24 -1.97 11.43
CA GLU A 51 0.29 -0.62 11.59
C GLU A 51 -0.26 0.24 10.45
N ALA A 52 -1.33 0.99 10.75
CA ALA A 52 -1.93 1.95 9.83
C ALA A 52 -2.07 3.28 10.58
N TYR A 53 -1.06 4.13 10.43
CA TYR A 53 -1.06 5.48 10.99
C TYR A 53 -1.60 6.44 9.91
N PRO A 54 -2.62 7.25 10.22
CA PRO A 54 -3.02 8.34 9.34
C PRO A 54 -1.82 9.27 9.08
N LEU A 55 -1.65 9.69 7.83
CA LEU A 55 -0.62 10.66 7.48
C LEU A 55 -1.13 12.06 7.74
N GLU A 56 -0.33 12.89 8.40
CA GLU A 56 -0.63 14.29 8.57
C GLU A 56 -0.42 15.07 7.25
N PRO A 57 -1.06 16.24 7.05
CA PRO A 57 -0.95 17.01 5.81
C PRO A 57 0.48 17.37 5.40
N HIS A 58 1.42 17.45 6.35
CA HIS A 58 2.82 17.77 6.10
C HIS A 58 3.67 16.53 5.74
N GLU A 59 3.10 15.32 5.83
CA GLU A 59 3.75 14.04 5.53
C GLU A 59 3.39 13.50 4.14
N ILE A 60 2.49 14.18 3.43
CA ILE A 60 1.95 13.77 2.14
C ILE A 60 1.81 14.99 1.22
N SER A 61 1.97 14.84 -0.10
CA SER A 61 1.84 16.00 -1.01
C SER A 61 0.42 16.56 -1.02
N GLU A 62 0.15 17.72 -1.61
CA GLU A 62 -1.24 18.17 -1.82
C GLU A 62 -2.03 17.25 -2.78
N VAL A 63 -3.36 17.33 -2.74
CA VAL A 63 -4.26 16.58 -3.64
C VAL A 63 -4.03 17.02 -5.08
N GLN A 64 -3.78 16.07 -5.98
CA GLN A 64 -3.58 16.36 -7.39
C GLN A 64 -4.92 16.52 -8.11
N ARG A 65 -5.06 17.59 -8.89
CA ARG A 65 -6.24 17.83 -9.74
C ARG A 65 -6.39 16.78 -10.84
N SER A 66 -5.27 16.32 -11.39
CA SER A 66 -5.20 15.23 -12.37
C SER A 66 -4.17 14.21 -11.89
N PRO A 67 -4.59 13.03 -11.39
CA PRO A 67 -3.70 12.02 -10.80
C PRO A 67 -2.71 11.38 -11.80
N THR A 68 -2.96 11.53 -13.10
CA THR A 68 -2.19 10.91 -14.19
C THR A 68 -1.31 11.91 -14.95
N LEU A 69 -1.46 13.21 -14.72
CA LEU A 69 -0.70 14.23 -15.43
C LEU A 69 0.66 14.45 -14.77
N TYR A 70 1.73 13.99 -15.41
CA TYR A 70 3.10 14.24 -14.97
C TYR A 70 3.64 15.52 -15.60
N THR A 71 3.60 16.64 -14.89
CA THR A 71 4.18 17.91 -15.34
C THR A 71 5.66 17.97 -14.90
N GLN A 72 6.60 17.75 -15.83
CA GLN A 72 7.99 18.16 -15.64
C GLN A 72 8.08 19.66 -15.95
N PHE A 73 8.61 20.44 -15.01
CA PHE A 73 9.10 21.79 -15.26
C PHE A 73 10.62 21.76 -15.21
#